data_AF-X1F2A6-F1
#
_entry.id   AF-X1F2A6-F1
#
_cell.length_a   1.000
_cell.length_b   1.000
_cell.length_c   1.000
_cell.angle_alpha   90.00
_cell.angle_beta   90.00
_cell.angle_gamma   90.00
#
_symmetry.space_group_name_H-M   'P 1'
#
loop_
_entity.id
_entity.type
_entity.pdbx_description
1 polymer ?
#
loop_
_entity_poly.entity_id
_entity_poly.type
_entity_poly.pdbx_seq_one_letter_code
_entity_poly.pdbx_strand_id
1 'polypeptide(L)'
;MSRKEEIKFNTGVLSEEELKIVLDTLPVDITFIDRDDKVRFFNRFEDRIFKRPKSVIGRRVQDCHPKKSLDKVEQILKDFKDKKRKVAEFWI
;
A
#
# COMPACT_ATOMS: atom_id res chain seq x y z
N MET A 1 -6.55 3.50 33.27
CA MET A 1 -6.77 3.61 31.81
C MET A 1 -5.45 3.32 31.12
N SER A 2 -5.35 2.23 30.34
CA SER A 2 -4.13 1.93 29.58
C SER A 2 -3.93 3.03 28.54
N ARG A 3 -2.71 3.60 28.45
CA ARG A 3 -2.38 4.55 27.38
C ARG A 3 -2.46 3.78 26.05
N LYS A 4 -3.23 4.29 25.09
CA LYS A 4 -3.19 3.80 23.70
C LYS A 4 -1.75 3.88 23.21
N GLU A 5 -1.28 2.86 22.48
CA GLU A 5 0.08 2.88 21.93
C GLU A 5 0.25 4.07 20.98
N GLU A 6 1.21 4.92 21.30
CA GLU A 6 1.52 6.14 20.55
C GLU A 6 2.63 5.85 19.51
N ILE A 7 2.37 6.24 18.26
CA ILE A 7 3.33 6.25 17.17
C ILE A 7 4.00 7.62 17.14
N LYS A 8 5.33 7.62 17.36
CA LYS A 8 6.13 8.85 17.39
C LYS A 8 6.81 9.08 16.04
N PHE A 9 6.57 10.25 15.47
CA PHE A 9 7.26 10.78 14.30
C PHE A 9 8.20 11.90 14.72
N ASN A 10 9.13 12.30 13.85
CA ASN A 10 9.97 13.48 14.10
C ASN A 10 9.17 14.80 14.09
N THR A 11 7.95 14.79 13.55
CA THR A 11 7.06 15.96 13.40
C THR A 11 5.82 15.91 14.28
N GLY A 12 5.65 14.89 15.13
CA GLY A 12 4.46 14.76 15.99
C GLY A 12 4.25 13.36 16.55
N VAL A 13 3.10 13.17 17.19
CA VAL A 13 2.69 11.90 17.80
C VAL A 13 1.23 11.63 17.42
N LEU A 14 0.94 10.40 17.01
CA LEU A 14 -0.42 9.94 16.70
C LEU A 14 -0.65 8.57 17.34
N SER A 15 -1.86 8.29 17.76
CA SER A 15 -2.31 6.92 17.99
C SER A 15 -2.47 6.16 16.66
N GLU A 16 -2.51 4.83 16.72
CA GLU A 16 -2.82 3.99 15.55
C GLU A 16 -4.17 4.37 14.90
N GLU A 17 -5.17 4.70 15.72
CA GLU A 17 -6.51 5.08 15.27
C GLU A 17 -6.50 6.40 14.49
N GLU A 18 -5.79 7.42 15.00
CA GLU A 18 -5.64 8.70 14.32
C GLU A 18 -4.88 8.53 13.00
N LEU A 19 -3.79 7.76 12.98
CA LEU A 19 -3.05 7.48 11.74
C LEU A 19 -3.94 6.79 10.70
N LYS A 20 -4.74 5.82 11.12
CA LYS A 20 -5.70 5.14 10.24
C LYS A 20 -6.72 6.11 9.66
N ILE A 21 -7.30 6.98 10.49
CA ILE A 21 -8.28 7.99 10.04
C ILE A 21 -7.63 8.96 9.04
N VAL A 22 -6.42 9.43 9.32
CA VAL A 22 -5.67 10.30 8.39
C VAL A 22 -5.49 9.60 7.04
N LEU A 23 -5.01 8.36 7.01
CA LEU A 23 -4.79 7.63 5.75
C LEU A 23 -6.09 7.32 4.98
N ASP A 24 -7.18 7.00 5.68
CA ASP A 24 -8.47 6.68 5.08
C ASP A 24 -9.19 7.92 4.53
N THR A 25 -8.90 9.11 5.06
CA THR A 25 -9.53 10.38 4.62
C THR A 25 -8.80 11.07 3.46
N LEU A 26 -7.57 10.65 3.12
CA LEU A 26 -6.87 11.16 1.95
C LEU A 26 -7.63 10.78 0.67
N PRO A 27 -7.82 11.71 -0.30
CA PRO A 27 -8.50 11.45 -1.56
C PRO A 27 -7.58 10.72 -2.56
N VAL A 28 -6.86 9.70 -2.11
CA VAL A 28 -5.91 8.90 -2.90
C VAL A 28 -5.99 7.43 -2.51
N ASP A 29 -5.81 6.55 -3.51
CA ASP A 29 -5.66 5.12 -3.29
C ASP A 29 -4.22 4.78 -2.87
N ILE A 30 -4.04 4.28 -1.65
CA ILE A 30 -2.75 3.81 -1.14
C ILE A 30 -2.79 2.29 -1.00
N THR A 31 -1.78 1.62 -1.54
CA THR A 31 -1.48 0.20 -1.25
C THR A 31 0.02 0.09 -1.00
N PHE A 32 0.40 -0.52 0.13
CA PHE A 32 1.80 -0.75 0.48
C PHE A 32 2.17 -2.22 0.28
N ILE A 33 3.23 -2.43 -0.48
CA ILE A 33 3.85 -3.73 -0.74
C ILE A 33 5.21 -3.74 -0.04
N ASP A 34 5.50 -4.77 0.74
CA ASP A 34 6.77 -4.88 1.46
C ASP A 34 7.91 -5.41 0.58
N ARG A 35 9.10 -5.53 1.19
CA ARG A 35 10.32 -6.04 0.55
C ARG A 35 10.21 -7.49 0.03
N ASP A 36 9.27 -8.27 0.58
CA ASP A 36 9.03 -9.66 0.21
C ASP A 36 7.88 -9.80 -0.79
N ASP A 37 7.51 -8.69 -1.44
CA ASP A 37 6.43 -8.54 -2.43
C ASP A 37 5.03 -8.84 -1.87
N LYS A 38 4.83 -8.74 -0.55
CA LYS A 38 3.53 -9.00 0.07
C LYS A 38 2.73 -7.73 0.26
N VAL A 39 1.43 -7.80 0.02
CA VAL A 39 0.51 -6.70 0.34
C VAL A 39 0.39 -6.61 1.85
N ARG A 40 0.75 -5.47 2.43
CA ARG A 40 0.73 -5.27 3.89
C ARG A 40 -0.36 -4.30 4.34
N PHE A 41 -0.73 -3.37 3.48
CA PHE A 41 -1.70 -2.34 3.82
C PHE A 41 -2.37 -1.79 2.57
N PHE A 42 -3.61 -1.33 2.74
CA PHE A 42 -4.27 -0.39 1.85
C PHE A 42 -5.18 0.51 2.68
N ASN A 43 -5.31 1.78 2.31
CA ASN A 43 -6.28 2.67 2.95
C ASN A 43 -7.70 2.37 2.46
N ARG A 44 -8.69 2.77 3.25
CA ARG A 44 -10.12 2.70 2.93
C ARG A 44 -10.61 4.06 2.45
N PHE A 45 -10.40 4.29 1.17
CA PHE A 45 -11.09 5.35 0.45
C PHE A 45 -12.31 4.77 -0.26
N GLU A 46 -13.50 5.34 -0.04
CA GLU A 46 -14.77 4.80 -0.57
C GLU A 46 -14.78 4.76 -2.11
N ASP A 47 -14.29 5.83 -2.73
CA ASP A 47 -14.23 6.04 -4.18
C ASP A 47 -12.95 5.50 -4.83
N ARG A 48 -12.31 4.55 -4.15
CA ARG A 48 -11.22 3.73 -4.69
C ARG A 48 -11.52 3.22 -6.11
N ILE A 49 -10.56 3.43 -7.00
CA ILE A 49 -10.58 2.96 -8.40
C ILE A 49 -10.38 1.45 -8.45
N PHE A 50 -9.34 0.94 -7.77
CA PHE A 50 -9.02 -0.49 -7.74
C PHE A 50 -9.47 -1.15 -6.44
N LYS A 51 -10.64 -1.79 -6.45
CA LYS A 51 -11.17 -2.49 -5.28
C LYS A 51 -10.15 -3.49 -4.70
N ARG A 52 -10.04 -3.54 -3.37
CA ARG A 52 -9.13 -4.41 -2.61
C ARG A 52 -9.91 -5.21 -1.57
N PRO A 53 -10.09 -6.53 -1.73
CA PRO A 53 -10.69 -7.35 -0.67
C PRO A 53 -9.68 -7.56 0.46
N LYS A 54 -10.13 -7.65 1.71
CA LYS A 54 -9.24 -7.87 2.87
C LYS A 54 -8.37 -9.13 2.74
N SER A 55 -8.81 -10.12 1.98
CA SER A 55 -8.08 -11.37 1.71
C SER A 55 -6.76 -11.19 0.95
N VAL A 56 -6.48 -10.02 0.37
CA VAL A 56 -5.17 -9.76 -0.27
C VAL A 56 -4.05 -9.52 0.74
N ILE A 57 -4.37 -9.14 1.98
CA ILE A 57 -3.34 -8.87 2.99
C ILE A 57 -2.52 -10.13 3.26
N GLY A 58 -1.20 -10.02 3.14
CA GLY A 58 -0.24 -11.11 3.27
C GLY A 58 0.00 -11.93 2.00
N ARG A 59 -0.83 -11.78 0.95
CA ARG A 59 -0.60 -12.42 -0.35
C ARG A 59 0.52 -11.72 -1.10
N ARG A 60 1.22 -12.48 -1.94
CA ARG A 60 2.18 -11.90 -2.89
C ARG A 60 1.43 -11.08 -3.93
N VAL A 61 1.98 -9.94 -4.31
CA VAL A 61 1.37 -9.04 -5.30
C VAL A 61 1.18 -9.74 -6.65
N GLN A 62 2.07 -10.67 -7.02
CA GLN A 62 1.96 -11.48 -8.23
C GLN A 62 0.65 -12.28 -8.26
N ASP A 63 0.22 -12.82 -7.12
CA ASP A 63 -1.00 -13.65 -7.01
C ASP A 63 -2.30 -12.82 -7.00
N CYS A 64 -2.18 -11.49 -7.05
CA CYS A 64 -3.29 -10.54 -7.03
C CYS A 64 -3.61 -9.99 -8.43
N HIS A 65 -2.80 -10.33 -9.45
CA HIS A 65 -2.91 -9.77 -10.79
C HIS A 65 -3.18 -10.87 -11.84
N PRO A 66 -4.00 -10.58 -12.88
CA PRO A 66 -4.18 -11.48 -14.00
C PRO A 66 -2.91 -11.55 -14.86
N LYS A 67 -2.71 -12.67 -15.57
CA LYS A 67 -1.54 -12.94 -16.43
C LYS A 67 -1.19 -11.77 -17.35
N LYS A 68 -2.18 -11.15 -18.00
CA LYS A 68 -2.00 -10.03 -18.94
C LYS A 68 -1.31 -8.79 -18.35
N SER A 69 -1.32 -8.63 -17.03
CA SER A 69 -0.71 -7.50 -16.33
C SER A 69 0.49 -7.90 -15.48
N LEU A 70 0.75 -9.20 -15.32
CA LEU A 70 1.74 -9.71 -14.38
C LEU A 70 3.15 -9.29 -14.79
N ASP A 71 3.51 -9.43 -16.06
CA ASP A 71 4.83 -9.05 -16.58
C ASP A 71 5.17 -7.58 -16.30
N LYS A 72 4.17 -6.68 -16.40
CA LYS A 72 4.33 -5.26 -16.08
C LYS A 72 4.59 -5.05 -14.59
N VAL A 73 3.85 -5.75 -13.73
CA VAL A 73 4.03 -5.69 -12.27
C VAL A 73 5.42 -6.19 -11.89
N GLU A 74 5.84 -7.33 -12.42
CA GLU A 74 7.17 -7.90 -12.16
C GLU A 74 8.30 -6.96 -12.61
N GLN A 75 8.15 -6.36 -13.79
CA GLN A 75 9.11 -5.37 -14.28
C GLN A 75 9.22 -4.17 -13.34
N ILE A 76 8.10 -3.62 -12.86
CA ILE A 76 8.09 -2.49 -11.91
C ILE A 76 8.80 -2.87 -10.60
N LEU A 77 8.47 -4.03 -10.03
CA LEU A 77 9.10 -4.50 -8.79
C LEU A 77 10.60 -4.68 -8.97
N LYS A 78 11.02 -5.29 -10.08
CA LYS A 78 12.43 -5.50 -10.40
C LYS A 78 13.15 -4.16 -10.54
N ASP A 79 12.59 -3.21 -11.27
CA ASP A 79 13.22 -1.91 -11.47
C ASP A 79 13.36 -1.12 -10.16
N PHE A 80 12.39 -1.22 -9.25
CA PHE A 80 12.45 -0.59 -7.94
C PHE A 80 13.53 -1.24 -7.06
N LYS A 81 13.60 -2.58 -7.02
CA LYS A 81 14.62 -3.32 -6.28
C LYS A 81 16.04 -3.06 -6.82
N ASP A 82 16.17 -2.98 -8.14
CA ASP A 82 17.43 -2.65 -8.83
C ASP A 82 17.76 -1.15 -8.79
N LYS A 83 16.92 -0.31 -8.14
CA LYS A 83 17.05 1.15 -8.05
C LYS A 83 17.11 1.87 -9.41
N LYS A 84 16.58 1.26 -10.47
CA LYS A 84 16.54 1.84 -11.83
C LYS A 84 15.55 3.00 -11.94
N ARG A 85 14.48 2.96 -11.15
CA ARG A 85 13.50 4.04 -11.01
C ARG A 85 12.87 4.02 -9.62
N LYS A 86 12.31 5.16 -9.23
CA LYS A 86 11.56 5.34 -7.98
C LYS A 86 10.05 5.50 -8.19
N VAL A 87 9.65 5.79 -9.43
CA VAL A 87 8.27 6.09 -9.81
C VAL A 87 7.94 5.31 -11.08
N ALA A 88 6.74 4.75 -11.14
CA ALA A 88 6.18 4.11 -12.32
C ALA A 88 4.77 4.64 -12.52
N GLU A 89 4.51 5.23 -13.68
CA GLU A 89 3.21 5.83 -14.03
C GLU A 89 2.53 4.98 -15.10
N PHE A 90 1.21 4.87 -15.02
CA PHE A 90 0.38 4.23 -16.02
C PHE A 90 -0.95 4.97 -16.13
N TRP A 91 -1.52 4.94 -17.33
CA TRP A 91 -2.79 5.56 -17.66
C TRP A 91 -3.80 4.44 -17.97
N ILE A 92 -4.98 4.52 -17.37
CA ILE A 92 -6.07 3.53 -17.49
C ILE A 92 -7.37 4.30 -17.71
#